data_AF-A0A6V7PPB9-F1
#
_entry.id   AF-A0A6V7PPB9-F1
#
_cell.length_a   1.000
_cell.length_b   1.000
_cell.length_c   1.000
_cell.angle_alpha   90.00
_cell.angle_beta   90.00
_cell.angle_gamma   90.00
#
_symmetry.space_group_name_H-M   'P 1'
#
loop_
_entity.id
_entity.type
_entity.pdbx_description
1 polymer ?
#
loop_
_entity_poly.entity_id
_entity_poly.type
_entity_poly.pdbx_seq_one_letter_code
_entity_poly.pdbx_strand_id
1 'polypeptide(L)'
;MITYHRKLMGTKQATCGAGEEKDDDGHGPVERLPNTSVNVTSLGDSWTSLRNSARRTWGDENSSPVSFGAESLSAEQLRSFESDGFLVLESFSSEEEVKEMRDRMAGLLDGFDGASSSVFSTKDHKQLKDDYFLDSAENISFFFEEKAFGEDGCLKQPKELSINKVGHALSELDPVFKKFSFSGKVCSMLFSLGYKRPVVIQSMYIFKQPGIGGEVVPHQDNSFLYTEPPSCTGLWLALEDATITNGCLWAIPGSHKNGLKRRLIRGENGVHFDRPSLSYDQKDFVPLEVKSGSLVVIHGNLVHQSFENQSPKSRHALSLHVVDTDGFKWVSDNWIRRKVAPEPLYVY
;
A
#
# COMPACT_ATOMS: atom_id res chain seq x y z
N MET A 1 29.97 -5.95 40.40
CA MET A 1 30.31 -4.73 39.64
C MET A 1 31.13 -5.15 38.43
N ILE A 2 30.49 -5.28 37.27
CA ILE A 2 31.16 -5.45 35.97
C ILE A 2 30.45 -4.49 35.02
N THR A 3 31.16 -3.43 34.65
CA THR A 3 30.67 -2.31 33.86
C THR A 3 30.81 -2.67 32.37
N TYR A 4 29.70 -2.81 31.64
CA TYR A 4 29.72 -2.87 30.18
C TYR A 4 29.46 -1.47 29.62
N HIS A 5 30.50 -0.82 29.09
CA HIS A 5 30.35 0.36 28.25
C HIS A 5 29.83 -0.06 26.87
N ARG A 6 28.56 0.24 26.60
CA ARG A 6 27.94 0.07 25.29
C ARG A 6 28.18 1.33 24.46
N LYS A 7 28.95 1.19 23.38
CA LYS A 7 29.22 2.24 22.39
C LYS A 7 27.92 2.56 21.65
N LEU A 8 27.49 3.81 21.70
CA LEU A 8 26.40 4.37 20.90
C LEU A 8 26.82 4.32 19.42
N MET A 9 26.06 3.65 18.57
CA MET A 9 26.16 3.83 17.11
C MET A 9 25.01 4.73 16.68
N GLY A 10 25.38 5.94 16.27
CA GLY A 10 24.48 6.94 15.73
C GLY A 10 23.97 6.56 14.34
N THR A 11 22.85 7.18 13.98
CA THR A 11 22.27 7.27 12.64
C THR A 11 23.35 7.52 11.58
N LYS A 12 23.53 6.58 10.65
CA LYS A 12 24.38 6.79 9.47
C LYS A 12 23.56 7.46 8.39
N GLN A 13 23.88 8.73 8.13
CA GLN A 13 23.48 9.45 6.93
C GLN A 13 24.45 9.03 5.82
N ALA A 14 23.94 8.52 4.70
CA ALA A 14 24.76 8.14 3.56
C ALA A 14 25.05 9.37 2.70
N THR A 15 26.32 9.75 2.59
CA THR A 15 26.80 10.67 1.55
C THR A 15 27.84 9.92 0.72
N CYS A 16 27.50 9.56 -0.52
CA CYS A 16 28.48 9.12 -1.50
C CYS A 16 29.06 10.34 -2.20
N GLY A 17 30.35 10.60 -1.97
CA GLY A 17 31.13 11.59 -2.71
C GLY A 17 31.44 11.07 -4.12
N ALA A 18 31.04 11.84 -5.13
CA ALA A 18 31.56 11.68 -6.48
C ALA A 18 32.98 12.25 -6.52
N GLY A 19 33.92 11.48 -7.07
CA GLY A 19 35.32 11.87 -7.24
C GLY A 19 35.46 13.04 -8.21
N GLU A 20 36.31 13.99 -7.82
CA GLU A 20 36.80 15.08 -8.66
C GLU A 20 37.76 14.54 -9.72
N GLU A 21 37.55 14.93 -10.98
CA GLU A 21 38.58 14.98 -12.01
C GLU A 21 38.66 16.44 -12.46
N LYS A 22 39.85 17.05 -12.26
CA LYS A 22 40.16 18.42 -12.66
C LYS A 22 40.63 18.41 -14.11
N ASP A 23 40.23 19.43 -14.87
CA ASP A 23 41.13 20.17 -15.75
C ASP A 23 40.58 21.59 -16.01
N ASP A 24 41.52 22.55 -15.94
CA ASP A 24 41.52 23.98 -16.31
C ASP A 24 40.90 24.24 -17.71
N ASP A 25 40.42 25.41 -18.15
CA ASP A 25 40.70 26.82 -17.90
C ASP A 25 39.59 27.63 -18.63
N GLY A 26 39.23 28.83 -18.18
CA GLY A 26 38.44 29.75 -19.03
C GLY A 26 37.63 30.84 -18.33
N HIS A 27 38.27 31.98 -18.06
CA HIS A 27 37.66 33.21 -17.55
C HIS A 27 36.62 33.85 -18.52
N GLY A 28 35.50 34.33 -17.97
CA GLY A 28 34.55 35.26 -18.59
C GLY A 28 33.53 35.81 -17.56
N PRO A 29 33.10 37.08 -17.63
CA PRO A 29 32.70 37.85 -16.44
C PRO A 29 31.22 37.70 -16.03
N VAL A 30 31.00 37.96 -14.74
CA VAL A 30 29.71 37.97 -14.03
C VAL A 30 28.99 39.30 -14.25
N GLU A 31 27.83 39.28 -14.90
CA GLU A 31 26.88 40.42 -14.93
C GLU A 31 25.81 40.28 -13.82
N ARG A 32 25.66 41.35 -13.04
CA ARG A 32 24.64 41.51 -12.00
C ARG A 32 23.32 41.95 -12.62
N LEU A 33 22.23 41.29 -12.26
CA LEU A 33 20.88 41.79 -12.49
C LEU A 33 20.37 42.60 -11.28
N PRO A 34 19.52 43.62 -11.47
CA PRO A 34 19.19 44.57 -10.43
C PRO A 34 18.04 44.10 -9.52
N ASN A 35 18.17 44.45 -8.24
CA ASN A 35 17.13 44.42 -7.21
C ASN A 35 15.94 45.31 -7.60
N THR A 36 14.73 44.76 -7.58
CA THR A 36 13.49 45.53 -7.49
C THR A 36 12.79 45.26 -6.17
N SER A 37 12.91 46.23 -5.26
CA SER A 37 12.10 46.36 -4.05
C SER A 37 10.72 46.92 -4.41
N VAL A 38 9.65 46.24 -4.01
CA VAL A 38 8.28 46.79 -4.06
C VAL A 38 7.79 47.07 -2.64
N ASN A 39 7.50 48.34 -2.37
CA ASN A 39 6.91 48.83 -1.14
C ASN A 39 5.45 48.38 -1.00
N VAL A 40 5.10 47.93 0.20
CA VAL A 40 3.74 47.62 0.65
C VAL A 40 3.18 48.83 1.38
N THR A 41 2.12 49.46 0.84
CA THR A 41 1.18 50.25 1.67
C THR A 41 -0.21 50.33 1.02
N SER A 42 -1.20 49.95 1.83
CA SER A 42 -2.61 50.36 1.90
C SER A 42 -3.57 50.11 0.72
N LEU A 43 -4.63 49.36 1.02
CA LEU A 43 -6.08 49.56 0.74
C LEU A 43 -6.71 48.15 0.88
N GLY A 44 -7.45 47.80 1.93
CA GLY A 44 -8.58 48.53 2.49
C GLY A 44 -9.81 48.27 1.61
N ASP A 45 -10.72 47.43 2.11
CA ASP A 45 -12.12 47.28 1.69
C ASP A 45 -12.46 46.43 0.45
N SER A 46 -12.75 45.14 0.67
CA SER A 46 -13.74 44.36 -0.10
C SER A 46 -14.04 43.01 0.57
N TRP A 47 -14.76 43.03 1.69
CA TRP A 47 -15.27 41.83 2.36
C TRP A 47 -16.79 41.94 2.56
N THR A 48 -17.55 42.19 1.49
CA THR A 48 -19.04 42.20 1.59
C THR A 48 -19.82 41.95 0.29
N SER A 49 -19.20 41.48 -0.81
CA SER A 49 -19.92 41.26 -2.09
C SER A 49 -19.92 39.82 -2.63
N LEU A 50 -19.39 38.82 -1.91
CA LEU A 50 -19.38 37.42 -2.37
C LEU A 50 -20.29 36.47 -1.56
N ARG A 51 -21.17 36.99 -0.71
CA ARG A 51 -22.07 36.19 0.15
C ARG A 51 -23.53 36.08 -0.30
N ASN A 52 -23.93 36.70 -1.41
CA ASN A 52 -25.34 36.71 -1.85
C ASN A 52 -25.64 36.13 -3.24
N SER A 53 -24.68 35.49 -3.92
CA SER A 53 -24.95 34.68 -5.13
C SER A 53 -24.92 33.16 -4.90
N ALA A 54 -24.75 32.71 -3.66
CA ALA A 54 -24.64 31.28 -3.29
C ALA A 54 -25.85 30.79 -2.48
N ARG A 55 -27.07 31.23 -2.82
CA ARG A 55 -28.33 30.71 -2.28
C ARG A 55 -29.41 30.65 -3.37
N ARG A 56 -29.20 29.76 -4.34
CA ARG A 56 -30.20 29.10 -5.19
C ARG A 56 -29.40 28.15 -6.08
N THR A 57 -29.91 26.94 -6.30
CA THR A 57 -29.31 25.80 -7.03
C THR A 57 -28.28 24.97 -6.24
N TRP A 58 -28.74 24.27 -5.21
CA TRP A 58 -28.26 22.92 -4.91
C TRP A 58 -29.50 22.02 -4.87
N GLY A 59 -29.91 21.58 -6.06
CA GLY A 59 -30.73 20.39 -6.22
C GLY A 59 -29.79 19.24 -6.49
N ASP A 60 -30.00 18.14 -5.78
CA ASP A 60 -29.35 16.85 -5.96
C ASP A 60 -29.54 16.37 -7.41
N GLU A 61 -28.53 16.49 -8.27
CA GLU A 61 -28.56 15.95 -9.63
C GLU A 61 -27.15 15.99 -10.25
N ASN A 62 -26.19 15.22 -9.71
CA ASN A 62 -25.02 14.79 -10.49
C ASN A 62 -24.25 13.58 -9.95
N SER A 63 -24.93 12.61 -9.32
CA SER A 63 -24.41 11.24 -9.28
C SER A 63 -24.98 10.51 -10.51
N SER A 64 -24.25 10.53 -11.62
CA SER A 64 -24.53 9.59 -12.71
C SER A 64 -24.63 8.19 -12.10
N PRO A 65 -25.72 7.42 -12.32
CA PRO A 65 -25.80 6.08 -11.79
C PRO A 65 -24.59 5.31 -12.29
N VAL A 66 -23.83 4.74 -11.34
CA VAL A 66 -22.70 3.87 -11.66
C VAL A 66 -23.25 2.76 -12.54
N SER A 67 -22.83 2.74 -13.81
CA SER A 67 -23.15 1.64 -14.71
C SER A 67 -22.34 0.44 -14.25
N PHE A 68 -22.96 -0.40 -13.42
CA PHE A 68 -22.39 -1.68 -13.03
C PHE A 68 -22.34 -2.54 -14.29
N GLY A 69 -21.14 -2.73 -14.84
CA GLY A 69 -20.88 -3.70 -15.89
C GLY A 69 -21.26 -5.10 -15.43
N ALA A 70 -21.53 -6.00 -16.38
CA ALA A 70 -22.15 -7.33 -16.25
C ALA A 70 -21.38 -8.38 -15.40
N GLU A 71 -20.48 -7.98 -14.51
CA GLU A 71 -19.64 -8.86 -13.70
C GLU A 71 -19.93 -8.70 -12.20
N SER A 72 -21.20 -8.84 -11.83
CA SER A 72 -21.59 -9.06 -10.42
C SER A 72 -21.18 -10.46 -9.98
N LEU A 73 -20.82 -10.64 -8.71
CA LEU A 73 -20.50 -11.96 -8.18
C LEU A 73 -21.75 -12.87 -8.22
N SER A 74 -21.55 -14.12 -8.62
CA SER A 74 -22.62 -15.12 -8.60
C SER A 74 -22.99 -15.50 -7.17
N ALA A 75 -24.20 -16.03 -6.98
CA ALA A 75 -24.63 -16.52 -5.67
C ALA A 75 -23.71 -17.64 -5.12
N GLU A 76 -23.07 -18.41 -5.99
CA GLU A 76 -22.10 -19.44 -5.60
C GLU A 76 -20.77 -18.83 -5.15
N GLN A 77 -20.27 -17.84 -5.89
CA GLN A 77 -19.07 -17.09 -5.50
C GLN A 77 -19.24 -16.39 -4.15
N LEU A 78 -20.41 -15.78 -3.91
CA LEU A 78 -20.75 -15.18 -2.61
C LEU A 78 -20.77 -16.21 -1.49
N ARG A 79 -21.38 -17.38 -1.71
CA ARG A 79 -21.39 -18.47 -0.71
C ARG A 79 -19.99 -19.02 -0.42
N SER A 80 -19.13 -19.14 -1.43
CA SER A 80 -17.73 -19.57 -1.22
C SER A 80 -16.96 -18.52 -0.41
N PHE A 81 -17.09 -17.23 -0.74
CA PHE A 81 -16.47 -16.16 0.04
C PHE A 81 -16.95 -16.15 1.50
N GLU A 82 -18.25 -16.32 1.74
CA GLU A 82 -18.82 -16.43 3.09
C GLU A 82 -18.33 -17.69 3.83
N SER A 83 -18.24 -18.82 3.12
CA SER A 83 -17.77 -20.10 3.65
C SER A 83 -16.31 -20.04 4.09
N ASP A 84 -15.45 -19.62 3.16
CA ASP A 84 -14.01 -19.86 3.20
C ASP A 84 -13.24 -18.61 3.61
N GLY A 85 -13.84 -17.43 3.46
CA GLY A 85 -13.25 -16.13 3.79
C GLY A 85 -12.30 -15.60 2.72
N PHE A 86 -12.18 -16.31 1.59
CA PHE A 86 -11.55 -15.82 0.37
C PHE A 86 -12.29 -16.31 -0.86
N LEU A 87 -12.02 -15.68 -2.00
CA LEU A 87 -12.57 -16.05 -3.30
C LEU A 87 -11.52 -15.80 -4.37
N VAL A 88 -11.30 -16.78 -5.25
CA VAL A 88 -10.43 -16.63 -6.43
C VAL A 88 -11.29 -16.33 -7.65
N LEU A 89 -11.02 -15.21 -8.30
CA LEU A 89 -11.61 -14.79 -9.57
C LEU A 89 -10.52 -14.88 -10.65
N GLU A 90 -10.51 -15.98 -11.38
CA GLU A 90 -9.59 -16.16 -12.50
C GLU A 90 -9.87 -15.16 -13.62
N SER A 91 -8.82 -14.70 -14.30
CA SER A 91 -8.93 -13.79 -15.45
C SER A 91 -9.70 -12.48 -15.15
N PHE A 92 -9.62 -11.98 -13.91
CA PHE A 92 -10.26 -10.73 -13.50
C PHE A 92 -9.66 -9.50 -14.21
N SER A 93 -8.35 -9.53 -14.50
CA SER A 93 -7.65 -8.48 -15.24
C SER A 93 -7.14 -9.02 -16.57
N SER A 94 -7.23 -8.21 -17.63
CA SER A 94 -6.67 -8.55 -18.92
C SER A 94 -5.14 -8.52 -18.90
N GLU A 95 -4.51 -9.19 -19.87
CA GLU A 95 -3.06 -9.16 -20.03
C GLU A 95 -2.54 -7.73 -20.26
N GLU A 96 -3.31 -6.89 -20.97
CA GLU A 96 -2.97 -5.49 -21.23
C GLU A 96 -3.00 -4.66 -19.95
N GLU A 97 -4.01 -4.83 -19.09
CA GLU A 97 -4.08 -4.13 -17.80
C GLU A 97 -2.94 -4.55 -16.88
N VAL A 98 -2.63 -5.86 -16.83
CA VAL A 98 -1.49 -6.37 -16.08
C VAL A 98 -0.20 -5.76 -16.60
N LYS A 99 0.00 -5.74 -17.93
CA LYS A 99 1.18 -5.16 -18.57
C LYS A 99 1.28 -3.66 -18.27
N GLU A 100 0.19 -2.91 -18.40
CA GLU A 100 0.13 -1.47 -18.12
C GLU A 100 0.59 -1.15 -16.69
N MET A 101 0.09 -1.90 -15.70
CA MET A 101 0.51 -1.76 -14.29
C MET A 101 1.98 -2.14 -14.05
N ARG A 102 2.48 -3.19 -14.72
CA ARG A 102 3.88 -3.61 -14.60
C ARG A 102 4.84 -2.62 -15.23
N ASP A 103 4.56 -2.18 -16.46
CA ASP A 103 5.35 -1.16 -17.15
C ASP A 103 5.37 0.14 -16.34
N ARG A 104 4.22 0.53 -15.77
CA ARG A 104 4.14 1.72 -14.93
C ARG A 104 5.01 1.61 -13.68
N MET A 105 4.97 0.47 -12.99
CA MET A 105 5.81 0.23 -11.82
C MET A 105 7.30 0.24 -12.18
N ALA A 106 7.69 -0.31 -13.33
CA ALA A 106 9.06 -0.23 -13.82
C ALA A 106 9.49 1.24 -14.00
N GLY A 107 8.67 2.08 -14.63
CA GLY A 107 8.97 3.50 -14.79
C GLY A 107 9.05 4.28 -13.45
N LEU A 108 8.22 3.92 -12.47
CA LEU A 108 8.32 4.48 -11.11
C LEU A 108 9.64 4.09 -10.43
N LEU A 109 10.07 2.85 -10.62
CA LEU A 109 11.30 2.31 -10.05
C LEU A 109 12.56 2.88 -10.72
N ASP A 110 12.52 3.16 -12.00
CA ASP A 110 13.60 3.86 -12.73
C ASP A 110 13.80 5.28 -12.19
N GLY A 111 12.70 5.99 -11.91
CA GLY A 111 12.73 7.34 -11.34
C GLY A 111 13.08 7.41 -9.85
N PHE A 112 13.14 6.27 -9.15
CA PHE A 112 13.44 6.22 -7.72
C PHE A 112 14.95 6.20 -7.45
N ASP A 113 15.49 7.19 -6.75
CA ASP A 113 16.94 7.36 -6.54
C ASP A 113 17.54 6.49 -5.42
N GLY A 114 16.71 5.85 -4.58
CA GLY A 114 17.16 5.02 -3.47
C GLY A 114 17.63 5.79 -2.22
N ALA A 115 17.72 7.13 -2.27
CA ALA A 115 18.34 7.95 -1.23
C ALA A 115 17.44 8.16 0.01
N SER A 116 16.13 7.95 -0.14
CA SER A 116 15.11 8.12 0.90
C SER A 116 14.33 6.82 1.13
N SER A 117 14.94 5.84 1.81
CA SER A 117 14.28 4.54 2.01
C SER A 117 14.53 3.87 3.34
N SER A 118 13.50 3.17 3.80
CA SER A 118 13.48 2.31 4.98
C SER A 118 13.61 0.83 4.59
N VAL A 119 14.30 0.05 5.41
CA VAL A 119 14.33 -1.43 5.29
C VAL A 119 13.06 -2.01 5.92
N PHE A 120 12.30 -2.82 5.17
CA PHE A 120 11.11 -3.47 5.71
C PHE A 120 11.45 -4.86 6.29
N SER A 121 11.14 -5.08 7.58
CA SER A 121 11.23 -6.40 8.24
C SER A 121 9.92 -6.75 8.94
N THR A 122 9.48 -8.00 8.81
CA THR A 122 8.37 -8.59 9.57
C THR A 122 8.82 -9.24 10.88
N LYS A 123 10.14 -9.34 11.14
CA LYS A 123 10.71 -10.12 12.25
C LYS A 123 11.27 -9.26 13.38
N ASP A 124 11.65 -8.00 13.12
CA ASP A 124 12.18 -7.10 14.15
C ASP A 124 11.34 -5.81 14.28
N HIS A 125 10.41 -5.80 15.24
CA HIS A 125 9.49 -4.70 15.51
C HIS A 125 10.00 -3.73 16.59
N LYS A 126 11.29 -3.77 16.95
CA LYS A 126 11.87 -2.85 17.95
C LYS A 126 11.88 -1.42 17.41
N GLN A 127 10.78 -0.71 17.69
CA GLN A 127 10.54 0.69 17.37
C GLN A 127 10.76 1.00 15.88
N LEU A 128 9.78 0.65 15.04
CA LEU A 128 9.53 1.39 13.79
C LEU A 128 9.10 2.83 14.17
N LYS A 129 10.06 3.63 14.63
CA LYS A 129 10.05 5.09 14.62
C LYS A 129 10.53 5.56 13.25
N ASP A 130 10.02 4.92 12.20
CA ASP A 130 10.36 5.35 10.86
C ASP A 130 9.23 6.25 10.39
N ASP A 131 9.44 7.55 10.55
CA ASP A 131 8.55 8.57 10.02
C ASP A 131 8.29 8.29 8.54
N TYR A 132 9.26 7.71 7.81
CA TYR A 132 9.07 7.25 6.44
C TYR A 132 7.91 6.25 6.29
N PHE A 133 7.84 5.21 7.12
CA PHE A 133 6.75 4.24 7.08
C PHE A 133 5.42 4.89 7.45
N LEU A 134 5.39 5.72 8.50
CA LEU A 134 4.13 6.35 8.94
C LEU A 134 3.63 7.39 7.94
N ASP A 135 4.53 8.14 7.31
CA ASP A 135 4.22 9.15 6.29
C ASP A 135 3.90 8.52 4.93
N SER A 136 4.31 7.27 4.69
CA SER A 136 3.97 6.55 3.46
C SER A 136 2.47 6.30 3.26
N ALA A 137 1.66 6.48 4.31
CA ALA A 137 0.21 6.34 4.26
C ALA A 137 -0.46 7.20 3.17
N GLU A 138 0.15 8.33 2.80
CA GLU A 138 -0.33 9.27 1.79
C GLU A 138 0.69 9.49 0.66
N ASN A 139 1.69 8.60 0.52
CA ASN A 139 2.75 8.74 -0.48
C ASN A 139 2.93 7.45 -1.33
N ILE A 140 3.71 7.58 -2.41
CA ILE A 140 4.32 6.45 -3.12
C ILE A 140 5.75 6.31 -2.59
N SER A 141 5.93 5.40 -1.64
CA SER A 141 7.18 5.13 -0.92
C SER A 141 7.68 3.72 -1.25
N PHE A 142 8.99 3.56 -1.28
CA PHE A 142 9.67 2.32 -1.67
C PHE A 142 10.31 1.67 -0.45
N PHE A 143 10.07 0.37 -0.29
CA PHE A 143 10.52 -0.40 0.86
C PHE A 143 11.41 -1.55 0.37
N PHE A 144 12.65 -1.57 0.83
CA PHE A 144 13.61 -2.60 0.44
C PHE A 144 13.38 -3.92 1.19
N GLU A 145 13.77 -5.01 0.55
CA GLU A 145 13.93 -6.31 1.22
C GLU A 145 15.03 -6.24 2.26
N GLU A 146 14.79 -6.78 3.46
CA GLU A 146 15.82 -6.89 4.51
C GLU A 146 17.05 -7.63 4.00
N LYS A 147 16.84 -8.70 3.22
CA LYS A 147 17.92 -9.51 2.64
C LYS A 147 18.63 -8.84 1.46
N ALA A 148 18.22 -7.65 1.00
CA ALA A 148 18.91 -6.96 -0.09
C ALA A 148 20.27 -6.37 0.33
N PHE A 149 20.45 -6.04 1.60
CA PHE A 149 21.66 -5.40 2.11
C PHE A 149 22.70 -6.42 2.61
N GLY A 150 23.97 -6.08 2.45
CA GLY A 150 25.11 -6.76 3.06
C GLY A 150 25.40 -6.25 4.47
N GLU A 151 26.38 -6.87 5.15
CA GLU A 151 26.85 -6.42 6.47
C GLU A 151 27.48 -5.02 6.43
N ASP A 152 27.93 -4.59 5.26
CA ASP A 152 28.47 -3.25 4.99
C ASP A 152 27.39 -2.17 4.84
N GLY A 153 26.11 -2.57 4.75
CA GLY A 153 24.97 -1.68 4.51
C GLY A 153 24.79 -1.33 3.03
N CYS A 154 25.53 -1.94 2.11
CA CYS A 154 25.38 -1.75 0.67
C CYS A 154 24.40 -2.78 0.09
N LEU A 155 23.81 -2.47 -1.06
CA LEU A 155 22.99 -3.43 -1.80
C LEU A 155 23.84 -4.55 -2.39
N LYS A 156 23.39 -5.80 -2.23
CA LYS A 156 24.05 -7.00 -2.81
C LYS A 156 23.65 -7.28 -4.25
N GLN A 157 22.60 -6.62 -4.73
CA GLN A 157 22.05 -6.77 -6.07
C GLN A 157 21.47 -5.43 -6.55
N PRO A 158 21.16 -5.29 -7.86
CA PRO A 158 20.58 -4.06 -8.38
C PRO A 158 19.35 -3.59 -7.60
N LYS A 159 19.17 -2.26 -7.52
CA LYS A 159 18.10 -1.59 -6.75
C LYS A 159 16.72 -2.15 -7.13
N GLU A 160 16.50 -2.33 -8.43
CA GLU A 160 15.26 -2.80 -9.01
C GLU A 160 14.90 -4.24 -8.60
N LEU A 161 15.90 -5.05 -8.24
CA LEU A 161 15.74 -6.40 -7.71
C LEU A 161 15.71 -6.41 -6.17
N SER A 162 15.80 -5.27 -5.51
CA SER A 162 15.97 -5.15 -4.06
C SER A 162 14.73 -4.60 -3.34
N ILE A 163 13.70 -4.18 -4.08
CA ILE A 163 12.46 -3.64 -3.51
C ILE A 163 11.52 -4.78 -3.12
N ASN A 164 11.05 -4.76 -1.86
CA ASN A 164 10.00 -5.66 -1.37
C ASN A 164 8.62 -5.19 -1.84
N LYS A 165 8.32 -3.91 -1.58
CA LYS A 165 7.04 -3.30 -1.91
C LYS A 165 7.13 -1.80 -2.19
N VAL A 166 6.10 -1.29 -2.86
CA VAL A 166 5.82 0.15 -2.99
C VAL A 166 4.43 0.43 -2.43
N GLY A 167 4.29 1.46 -1.61
CA GLY A 167 3.02 1.81 -0.97
C GLY A 167 3.05 3.20 -0.34
N HIS A 168 1.97 3.73 0.23
CA HIS A 168 0.69 3.06 0.44
C HIS A 168 -0.49 3.74 -0.29
N ALA A 169 -0.20 4.71 -1.17
CA ALA A 169 -1.20 5.52 -1.87
C ALA A 169 -1.14 5.44 -3.42
N LEU A 170 -0.63 4.34 -3.99
CA LEU A 170 -0.58 4.12 -5.45
C LEU A 170 -1.95 4.32 -6.14
N SER A 171 -3.01 3.73 -5.59
CA SER A 171 -4.39 3.82 -6.11
C SER A 171 -4.98 5.23 -6.08
N GLU A 172 -4.36 6.16 -5.36
CA GLU A 172 -4.80 7.54 -5.25
C GLU A 172 -3.95 8.48 -6.11
N LEU A 173 -2.63 8.28 -6.07
CA LEU A 173 -1.65 9.22 -6.62
C LEU A 173 -1.19 8.86 -8.04
N ASP A 174 -1.25 7.59 -8.44
CA ASP A 174 -0.82 7.17 -9.77
C ASP A 174 -2.02 6.85 -10.68
N PRO A 175 -2.12 7.47 -11.87
CA PRO A 175 -3.27 7.30 -12.76
C PRO A 175 -3.54 5.86 -13.21
N VAL A 176 -2.50 5.03 -13.40
CA VAL A 176 -2.68 3.64 -13.88
C VAL A 176 -3.30 2.78 -12.78
N PHE A 177 -2.77 2.89 -11.56
CA PHE A 177 -3.29 2.16 -10.41
C PHE A 177 -4.66 2.70 -9.97
N LYS A 178 -4.90 4.01 -10.08
CA LYS A 178 -6.23 4.61 -9.85
C LYS A 178 -7.26 4.09 -10.84
N LYS A 179 -6.93 4.06 -12.14
CA LYS A 179 -7.81 3.53 -13.21
C LYS A 179 -8.27 2.10 -12.91
N PHE A 180 -7.36 1.19 -12.54
CA PHE A 180 -7.74 -0.17 -12.16
C PHE A 180 -8.61 -0.20 -10.89
N SER A 181 -8.19 0.53 -9.85
CA SER A 181 -8.86 0.53 -8.53
C SER A 181 -10.29 1.06 -8.58
N PHE A 182 -10.56 2.05 -9.46
CA PHE A 182 -11.87 2.67 -9.67
C PHE A 182 -12.62 2.06 -10.88
N SER A 183 -12.15 0.93 -11.41
CA SER A 183 -12.78 0.29 -12.57
C SER A 183 -14.18 -0.26 -12.24
N GLY A 184 -15.04 -0.32 -13.25
CA GLY A 184 -16.41 -0.82 -13.10
C GLY A 184 -16.47 -2.25 -12.53
N LYS A 185 -15.53 -3.13 -12.88
CA LYS A 185 -15.44 -4.51 -12.35
C LYS A 185 -15.12 -4.56 -10.86
N VAL A 186 -14.22 -3.71 -10.36
CA VAL A 186 -13.94 -3.59 -8.93
C VAL A 186 -15.17 -3.07 -8.19
N CYS A 187 -15.81 -2.03 -8.73
CA CYS A 187 -17.03 -1.46 -8.16
C CYS A 187 -18.19 -2.48 -8.11
N SER A 188 -18.47 -3.19 -9.22
CA SER A 188 -19.52 -4.23 -9.31
C SER A 188 -19.29 -5.39 -8.34
N MET A 189 -18.04 -5.84 -8.20
CA MET A 189 -17.68 -6.89 -7.25
C MET A 189 -17.91 -6.43 -5.80
N LEU A 190 -17.41 -5.25 -5.41
CA LEU A 190 -17.62 -4.71 -4.06
C LEU A 190 -19.10 -4.48 -3.76
N PHE A 191 -19.87 -4.02 -4.76
CA PHE A 191 -21.32 -3.85 -4.64
C PHE A 191 -22.01 -5.19 -4.35
N SER A 192 -21.57 -6.25 -5.02
CA SER A 192 -22.07 -7.63 -4.78
C SER A 192 -21.71 -8.15 -3.39
N LEU A 193 -20.58 -7.70 -2.81
CA LEU A 193 -20.18 -7.96 -1.42
C LEU A 193 -20.95 -7.09 -0.40
N GLY A 194 -21.83 -6.20 -0.85
CA GLY A 194 -22.70 -5.39 0.01
C GLY A 194 -22.15 -4.03 0.41
N TYR A 195 -21.00 -3.61 -0.13
CA TYR A 195 -20.44 -2.28 0.15
C TYR A 195 -21.37 -1.16 -0.33
N LYS A 196 -21.49 -0.09 0.47
CA LYS A 196 -22.33 1.09 0.17
C LYS A 196 -21.50 2.32 -0.15
N ARG A 197 -20.42 2.53 0.60
CA ARG A 197 -19.49 3.64 0.40
C ARG A 197 -18.03 3.16 0.53
N PRO A 198 -17.58 2.26 -0.36
CA PRO A 198 -16.24 1.69 -0.30
C PRO A 198 -15.16 2.75 -0.56
N VAL A 199 -14.10 2.74 0.24
CA VAL A 199 -12.88 3.53 0.05
C VAL A 199 -11.67 2.61 0.02
N VAL A 200 -10.72 2.87 -0.89
CA VAL A 200 -9.41 2.21 -0.87
C VAL A 200 -8.54 2.91 0.15
N ILE A 201 -8.36 2.29 1.33
CA ILE A 201 -7.62 2.91 2.43
C ILE A 201 -6.11 2.74 2.29
N GLN A 202 -5.69 1.70 1.56
CA GLN A 202 -4.29 1.36 1.30
C GLN A 202 -4.17 0.64 -0.05
N SER A 203 -3.08 0.93 -0.76
CA SER A 203 -2.64 0.17 -1.93
C SER A 203 -1.14 -0.13 -1.87
N MET A 204 -0.75 -1.33 -2.26
CA MET A 204 0.65 -1.78 -2.27
C MET A 204 0.95 -2.57 -3.53
N TYR A 205 2.11 -2.31 -4.12
CA TYR A 205 2.71 -3.21 -5.11
C TYR A 205 3.73 -4.10 -4.41
N ILE A 206 3.61 -5.42 -4.54
CA ILE A 206 4.47 -6.40 -3.87
C ILE A 206 5.27 -7.13 -4.94
N PHE A 207 6.60 -7.07 -4.88
CA PHE A 207 7.48 -7.63 -5.92
C PHE A 207 7.75 -9.13 -5.72
N LYS A 208 7.95 -9.56 -4.46
CA LYS A 208 8.50 -10.89 -4.12
C LYS A 208 9.68 -11.22 -5.03
N GLN A 209 10.80 -10.53 -4.80
CA GLN A 209 11.99 -10.63 -5.65
C GLN A 209 12.53 -12.07 -5.72
N PRO A 210 13.13 -12.48 -6.84
CA PRO A 210 13.75 -13.81 -6.97
C PRO A 210 14.77 -14.07 -5.85
N GLY A 211 14.69 -15.24 -5.22
CA GLY A 211 15.62 -15.72 -4.19
C GLY A 211 15.62 -14.98 -2.84
N ILE A 212 15.25 -13.69 -2.81
CA ILE A 212 15.27 -12.87 -1.58
C ILE A 212 13.89 -12.39 -1.13
N GLY A 213 12.83 -12.64 -1.92
CA GLY A 213 11.48 -12.14 -1.65
C GLY A 213 10.97 -12.57 -0.28
N GLY A 214 10.85 -11.62 0.66
CA GLY A 214 10.65 -11.89 2.08
C GLY A 214 9.31 -12.56 2.41
N GLU A 215 9.31 -13.42 3.45
CA GLU A 215 8.12 -14.06 4.02
C GLU A 215 7.11 -13.03 4.56
N VAL A 216 5.82 -13.32 4.38
CA VAL A 216 4.75 -12.64 5.11
C VAL A 216 4.13 -13.66 6.07
N VAL A 217 4.37 -13.47 7.36
CA VAL A 217 3.89 -14.35 8.44
C VAL A 217 2.36 -14.34 8.55
N PRO A 218 1.74 -15.37 9.17
CA PRO A 218 0.30 -15.42 9.40
C PRO A 218 -0.28 -14.16 10.05
N HIS A 219 -1.28 -13.57 9.41
CA HIS A 219 -1.96 -12.37 9.89
C HIS A 219 -3.40 -12.25 9.38
N GLN A 220 -4.11 -11.23 9.89
CA GLN A 220 -5.44 -10.81 9.46
C GLN A 220 -5.36 -9.31 9.13
N ASP A 221 -5.90 -8.83 8.00
CA ASP A 221 -5.77 -7.43 7.57
C ASP A 221 -6.45 -6.44 8.53
N ASN A 222 -7.57 -6.84 9.14
CA ASN A 222 -8.23 -6.06 10.20
C ASN A 222 -7.33 -5.87 11.43
N SER A 223 -6.21 -6.61 11.56
CA SER A 223 -5.20 -6.32 12.58
C SER A 223 -4.53 -4.97 12.32
N PHE A 224 -4.44 -4.53 11.06
CA PHE A 224 -3.74 -3.31 10.65
C PHE A 224 -4.70 -2.20 10.22
N LEU A 225 -5.85 -2.56 9.65
CA LEU A 225 -6.79 -1.67 8.97
C LEU A 225 -8.20 -1.83 9.56
N TYR A 226 -8.34 -1.47 10.83
CA TYR A 226 -9.57 -1.76 11.57
C TYR A 226 -10.67 -0.71 11.34
N THR A 227 -11.90 -1.19 11.23
CA THR A 227 -13.12 -0.39 11.39
C THR A 227 -13.97 -1.00 12.51
N GLU A 228 -14.85 -0.19 13.11
CA GLU A 228 -15.84 -0.65 14.09
C GLU A 228 -17.25 -0.54 13.49
N PRO A 229 -17.95 -1.65 13.21
CA PRO A 229 -17.45 -3.04 13.21
C PRO A 229 -16.42 -3.30 12.07
N PRO A 230 -15.71 -4.45 12.05
CA PRO A 230 -14.67 -4.71 11.04
C PRO A 230 -15.26 -4.87 9.63
N SER A 231 -14.65 -4.21 8.65
CA SER A 231 -15.15 -4.17 7.27
C SER A 231 -14.05 -4.28 6.20
N CYS A 232 -12.79 -4.52 6.56
CA CYS A 232 -11.72 -4.57 5.56
C CYS A 232 -11.88 -5.79 4.66
N THR A 233 -11.75 -5.58 3.34
CA THR A 233 -11.54 -6.61 2.33
C THR A 233 -10.26 -6.32 1.56
N GLY A 234 -9.34 -7.29 1.54
CA GLY A 234 -8.16 -7.27 0.71
C GLY A 234 -8.48 -7.74 -0.71
N LEU A 235 -8.00 -7.00 -1.72
CA LEU A 235 -8.07 -7.35 -3.13
C LEU A 235 -6.64 -7.56 -3.61
N TRP A 236 -6.26 -8.82 -3.81
CA TRP A 236 -4.91 -9.19 -4.21
C TRP A 236 -4.91 -9.65 -5.67
N LEU A 237 -4.39 -8.82 -6.57
CA LEU A 237 -4.29 -9.10 -7.99
C LEU A 237 -2.91 -9.65 -8.33
N ALA A 238 -2.87 -10.86 -8.90
CA ALA A 238 -1.66 -11.42 -9.49
C ALA A 238 -1.27 -10.65 -10.76
N LEU A 239 -0.09 -10.03 -10.77
CA LEU A 239 0.50 -9.42 -11.97
C LEU A 239 1.49 -10.37 -12.67
N GLU A 240 1.79 -11.48 -12.01
CA GLU A 240 2.54 -12.63 -12.50
C GLU A 240 1.90 -13.90 -11.95
N ASP A 241 2.16 -15.04 -12.59
CA ASP A 241 1.79 -16.34 -12.05
C ASP A 241 2.29 -16.48 -10.60
N ALA A 242 1.41 -16.87 -9.70
CA ALA A 242 1.72 -17.12 -8.30
C ALA A 242 1.65 -18.62 -8.05
N THR A 243 2.79 -19.20 -7.71
CA THR A 243 2.98 -20.62 -7.44
C THR A 243 3.49 -20.83 -6.02
N ILE A 244 3.43 -22.07 -5.55
CA ILE A 244 4.01 -22.45 -4.25
C ILE A 244 5.49 -22.04 -4.18
N THR A 245 6.24 -22.23 -5.27
CA THR A 245 7.69 -22.00 -5.31
C THR A 245 8.10 -20.53 -5.35
N ASN A 246 7.25 -19.64 -5.89
CA ASN A 246 7.53 -18.21 -5.93
C ASN A 246 6.76 -17.39 -4.88
N GLY A 247 6.13 -18.06 -3.91
CA GLY A 247 5.49 -17.42 -2.76
C GLY A 247 4.07 -16.92 -3.04
N CYS A 248 3.21 -17.81 -3.55
CA CYS A 248 1.76 -17.62 -3.56
C CYS A 248 1.19 -17.39 -2.15
N LEU A 249 -0.05 -16.94 -2.09
CA LEU A 249 -0.77 -16.82 -0.82
C LEU A 249 -1.13 -18.19 -0.28
N TRP A 250 -1.21 -18.30 1.03
CA TRP A 250 -1.75 -19.44 1.76
C TRP A 250 -2.78 -18.93 2.75
N ALA A 251 -3.91 -19.60 2.89
CA ALA A 251 -4.98 -19.21 3.79
C ALA A 251 -5.53 -20.39 4.59
N ILE A 252 -6.12 -20.12 5.76
CA ILE A 252 -6.89 -21.12 6.51
C ILE A 252 -8.37 -20.90 6.19
N PRO A 253 -9.02 -21.77 5.39
CA PRO A 253 -10.42 -21.59 5.03
C PRO A 253 -11.33 -21.52 6.26
N GLY A 254 -12.26 -20.56 6.28
CA GLY A 254 -13.21 -20.37 7.37
C GLY A 254 -12.65 -19.66 8.61
N SER A 255 -11.35 -19.38 8.66
CA SER A 255 -10.70 -18.76 9.84
C SER A 255 -11.21 -17.35 10.15
N HIS A 256 -11.80 -16.66 9.17
CA HIS A 256 -12.41 -15.34 9.34
C HIS A 256 -13.58 -15.32 10.33
N LYS A 257 -14.25 -16.45 10.51
CA LYS A 257 -15.38 -16.64 11.44
C LYS A 257 -14.93 -16.65 12.91
N ASN A 258 -13.63 -16.79 13.16
CA ASN A 258 -13.07 -16.86 14.52
C ASN A 258 -12.79 -15.48 15.13
N GLY A 259 -13.20 -14.41 14.47
CA GLY A 259 -12.99 -13.02 14.91
C GLY A 259 -11.54 -12.55 14.82
N LEU A 260 -11.34 -11.27 15.07
CA LEU A 260 -10.02 -10.64 15.06
C LEU A 260 -9.22 -11.02 16.30
N LYS A 261 -7.96 -11.41 16.11
CA LYS A 261 -7.12 -11.92 17.20
C LYS A 261 -6.27 -10.86 17.89
N ARG A 262 -5.75 -9.90 17.13
CA ARG A 262 -4.91 -8.80 17.62
C ARG A 262 -5.04 -7.58 16.72
N ARG A 263 -4.60 -6.42 17.21
CA ARG A 263 -4.53 -5.15 16.47
C ARG A 263 -3.15 -4.52 16.61
N LEU A 264 -2.66 -3.93 15.52
CA LEU A 264 -1.54 -3.01 15.50
C LEU A 264 -2.07 -1.61 15.84
N ILE A 265 -1.67 -1.11 17.01
CA ILE A 265 -2.10 0.16 17.57
C ILE A 265 -0.97 1.18 17.44
N ARG A 266 -1.26 2.33 16.84
CA ARG A 266 -0.39 3.51 16.82
C ARG A 266 -0.67 4.39 18.03
N GLY A 267 0.28 4.45 18.95
CA GLY A 267 0.31 5.40 20.05
C GLY A 267 1.21 6.59 19.76
N GLU A 268 1.54 7.38 20.79
CA GLU A 268 2.48 8.51 20.70
C GLU A 268 3.91 8.06 20.38
N ASN A 269 4.30 6.87 20.85
CA ASN A 269 5.67 6.35 20.75
C ASN A 269 5.88 5.36 19.59
N GLY A 270 5.00 5.38 18.59
CA GLY A 270 5.02 4.47 17.43
C GLY A 270 3.93 3.41 17.48
N VAL A 271 4.19 2.27 16.82
CA VAL A 271 3.22 1.17 16.68
C VAL A 271 3.57 -0.02 17.55
N HIS A 272 2.56 -0.73 18.06
CA HIS A 272 2.72 -1.98 18.81
C HIS A 272 1.48 -2.87 18.63
N PHE A 273 1.63 -4.18 18.78
CA PHE A 273 0.48 -5.07 18.84
C PHE A 273 -0.11 -5.10 20.25
N ASP A 274 -1.44 -5.05 20.36
CA ASP A 274 -2.17 -5.14 21.63
C ASP A 274 -2.07 -6.54 22.27
N ARG A 275 -1.78 -7.56 21.47
CA ARG A 275 -1.65 -8.97 21.86
C ARG A 275 -0.53 -9.67 21.08
N PRO A 276 0.08 -10.73 21.65
CA PRO A 276 1.07 -11.54 20.94
C PRO A 276 0.54 -12.16 19.64
N SER A 277 1.46 -12.52 18.73
CA SER A 277 1.12 -13.34 17.56
C SER A 277 0.63 -14.72 18.01
N LEU A 278 -0.34 -15.25 17.28
CA LEU A 278 -0.77 -16.64 17.43
C LEU A 278 0.10 -17.56 16.57
N SER A 279 0.27 -18.79 17.04
CA SER A 279 0.79 -19.88 16.22
C SER A 279 -0.37 -20.60 15.56
N TYR A 280 -0.20 -20.95 14.28
CA TYR A 280 -1.16 -21.72 13.51
C TYR A 280 -0.48 -23.01 13.04
N ASP A 281 -1.23 -24.11 12.95
CA ASP A 281 -0.70 -25.35 12.39
C ASP A 281 -0.59 -25.19 10.87
N GLN A 282 0.59 -25.48 10.32
CA GLN A 282 0.84 -25.31 8.89
C GLN A 282 -0.03 -26.23 8.03
N LYS A 283 -0.50 -27.36 8.58
CA LYS A 283 -1.40 -28.28 7.87
C LYS A 283 -2.79 -27.69 7.60
N ASP A 284 -3.17 -26.64 8.33
CA ASP A 284 -4.49 -26.01 8.21
C ASP A 284 -4.53 -25.00 7.04
N PHE A 285 -3.37 -24.62 6.51
CA PHE A 285 -3.28 -23.70 5.38
C PHE A 285 -3.42 -24.44 4.04
N VAL A 286 -4.15 -23.82 3.12
CA VAL A 286 -4.22 -24.24 1.72
C VAL A 286 -3.49 -23.22 0.83
N PRO A 287 -2.71 -23.67 -0.17
CA PRO A 287 -2.07 -22.78 -1.13
C PRO A 287 -3.09 -22.21 -2.11
N LEU A 288 -2.92 -20.95 -2.49
CA LEU A 288 -3.72 -20.24 -3.49
C LEU A 288 -2.84 -19.94 -4.70
N GLU A 289 -2.54 -20.97 -5.49
CA GLU A 289 -1.84 -20.80 -6.76
C GLU A 289 -2.79 -20.22 -7.81
N VAL A 290 -2.36 -19.15 -8.48
CA VAL A 290 -3.20 -18.44 -9.46
C VAL A 290 -2.37 -17.96 -10.65
N LYS A 291 -3.02 -17.80 -11.79
CA LYS A 291 -2.42 -17.22 -12.98
C LYS A 291 -2.41 -15.70 -12.93
N SER A 292 -1.47 -15.09 -13.65
CA SER A 292 -1.47 -13.65 -13.91
C SER A 292 -2.86 -13.17 -14.35
N GLY A 293 -3.29 -12.03 -13.81
CA GLY A 293 -4.63 -11.48 -14.05
C GLY A 293 -5.72 -11.98 -13.09
N SER A 294 -5.45 -13.01 -12.27
CA SER A 294 -6.43 -13.49 -11.28
C SER A 294 -6.47 -12.57 -10.05
N LEU A 295 -7.67 -12.36 -9.51
CA LEU A 295 -7.89 -11.63 -8.26
C LEU A 295 -8.24 -12.61 -7.14
N VAL A 296 -7.53 -12.51 -6.02
CA VAL A 296 -7.90 -13.16 -4.76
C VAL A 296 -8.55 -12.11 -3.85
N VAL A 297 -9.83 -12.27 -3.58
CA VAL A 297 -10.59 -11.47 -2.61
C VAL A 297 -10.41 -12.08 -1.23
N ILE A 298 -10.04 -11.28 -0.23
CA ILE A 298 -9.62 -11.73 1.09
C ILE A 298 -10.47 -11.01 2.14
N HIS A 299 -11.22 -11.76 2.94
CA HIS A 299 -11.93 -11.19 4.08
C HIS A 299 -10.91 -10.70 5.13
N GLY A 300 -11.10 -9.51 5.71
CA GLY A 300 -10.08 -8.90 6.58
C GLY A 300 -9.77 -9.65 7.88
N ASN A 301 -10.61 -10.61 8.29
CA ASN A 301 -10.33 -11.55 9.38
C ASN A 301 -9.74 -12.90 8.93
N LEU A 302 -9.57 -13.15 7.63
CA LEU A 302 -8.98 -14.41 7.16
C LEU A 302 -7.51 -14.48 7.57
N VAL A 303 -7.12 -15.58 8.21
CA VAL A 303 -5.71 -15.87 8.49
C VAL A 303 -5.04 -16.29 7.19
N HIS A 304 -4.06 -15.50 6.75
CA HIS A 304 -3.30 -15.79 5.55
C HIS A 304 -1.81 -15.42 5.68
N GLN A 305 -0.98 -15.99 4.81
CA GLN A 305 0.48 -15.86 4.81
C GLN A 305 1.05 -16.01 3.38
N SER A 306 2.36 -15.78 3.21
CA SER A 306 3.09 -16.22 2.01
C SER A 306 4.55 -16.54 2.33
N PHE A 307 5.04 -17.69 1.87
CA PHE A 307 6.42 -18.12 2.07
C PHE A 307 7.41 -17.31 1.24
N GLU A 308 8.69 -17.34 1.64
CA GLU A 308 9.78 -16.72 0.87
C GLU A 308 9.79 -17.17 -0.59
N ASN A 309 10.12 -16.26 -1.50
CA ASN A 309 10.31 -16.62 -2.91
C ASN A 309 11.71 -17.24 -3.08
N GLN A 310 11.76 -18.56 -3.26
CA GLN A 310 12.99 -19.31 -3.48
C GLN A 310 13.26 -19.58 -4.97
N SER A 311 12.39 -19.10 -5.84
CA SER A 311 12.45 -19.33 -7.28
C SER A 311 13.31 -18.28 -8.00
N PRO A 312 13.72 -18.53 -9.25
CA PRO A 312 14.42 -17.55 -10.07
C PRO A 312 13.47 -16.51 -10.72
N LYS A 313 12.17 -16.58 -10.46
CA LYS A 313 11.16 -15.66 -11.02
C LYS A 313 10.57 -14.80 -9.92
N SER A 314 10.26 -13.55 -10.21
CA SER A 314 9.53 -12.68 -9.29
C SER A 314 8.07 -13.14 -9.15
N ARG A 315 7.34 -12.51 -8.21
CA ARG A 315 5.88 -12.69 -8.08
C ARG A 315 5.24 -11.33 -7.80
N HIS A 316 5.08 -10.55 -8.85
CA HIS A 316 4.48 -9.22 -8.74
C HIS A 316 2.98 -9.32 -8.44
N ALA A 317 2.50 -8.45 -7.56
CA ALA A 317 1.08 -8.34 -7.25
C ALA A 317 0.70 -6.91 -6.84
N LEU A 318 -0.54 -6.53 -7.16
CA LEU A 318 -1.17 -5.34 -6.60
C LEU A 318 -2.10 -5.77 -5.47
N SER A 319 -1.96 -5.16 -4.30
CA SER A 319 -2.84 -5.37 -3.15
C SER A 319 -3.57 -4.06 -2.84
N LEU A 320 -4.89 -4.09 -2.85
CA LEU A 320 -5.74 -2.99 -2.39
C LEU A 320 -6.46 -3.43 -1.13
N HIS A 321 -6.61 -2.54 -0.16
CA HIS A 321 -7.46 -2.79 1.00
C HIS A 321 -8.61 -1.79 0.98
N VAL A 322 -9.82 -2.34 0.94
CA VAL A 322 -11.06 -1.58 0.86
C VAL A 322 -11.77 -1.69 2.20
N VAL A 323 -12.27 -0.57 2.69
CA VAL A 323 -13.19 -0.53 3.83
C VAL A 323 -14.46 0.19 3.41
N ASP A 324 -15.58 -0.15 4.02
CA ASP A 324 -16.79 0.64 3.86
C ASP A 324 -16.75 1.81 4.86
N THR A 325 -17.40 2.91 4.51
CA THR A 325 -17.51 4.11 5.35
C THR A 325 -18.96 4.44 5.70
N ASP A 326 -19.92 3.67 5.18
CA ASP A 326 -21.31 3.76 5.59
C ASP A 326 -21.59 2.82 6.78
N GLY A 327 -21.70 3.38 7.99
CA GLY A 327 -21.95 2.59 9.21
C GLY A 327 -20.72 1.89 9.81
N PHE A 328 -19.54 2.05 9.21
CA PHE A 328 -18.27 1.47 9.70
C PHE A 328 -17.28 2.58 10.06
N LYS A 329 -16.89 2.67 11.33
CA LYS A 329 -16.04 3.76 11.82
C LYS A 329 -14.57 3.40 11.70
N TRP A 330 -13.79 4.17 10.94
CA TRP A 330 -12.33 4.10 10.97
C TRP A 330 -11.80 4.57 12.33
N VAL A 331 -11.02 3.73 13.00
CA VAL A 331 -10.51 4.02 14.35
C VAL A 331 -9.19 4.80 14.29
N SER A 332 -9.04 5.78 15.18
CA SER A 332 -7.93 6.75 15.17
C SER A 332 -6.57 6.15 15.57
N ASP A 333 -6.60 4.96 16.17
CA ASP A 333 -5.43 4.24 16.65
C ASP A 333 -4.88 3.25 15.61
N ASN A 334 -5.44 3.19 14.40
CA ASN A 334 -4.77 2.53 13.27
C ASN A 334 -3.44 3.21 12.94
N TRP A 335 -2.52 2.46 12.35
CA TRP A 335 -1.23 3.01 11.94
C TRP A 335 -1.36 4.02 10.80
N ILE A 336 -2.25 3.75 9.84
CA ILE A 336 -2.65 4.69 8.79
C ILE A 336 -3.50 5.78 9.44
N ARG A 337 -2.92 6.98 9.45
CA ARG A 337 -3.62 8.23 9.78
C ARG A 337 -3.48 9.14 8.58
N ARG A 338 -4.61 9.54 8.02
CA ARG A 338 -4.67 10.36 6.81
C ARG A 338 -5.12 11.77 7.18
N LYS A 339 -4.49 12.76 6.55
CA LYS A 339 -4.89 14.17 6.62
C LYS A 339 -6.07 14.42 5.68
N VAL A 340 -6.08 13.74 4.54
CA VAL A 340 -7.16 13.80 3.55
C VAL A 340 -7.93 12.49 3.57
N ALA A 341 -9.26 12.57 3.70
CA ALA A 341 -10.10 11.39 3.60
C ALA A 341 -10.05 10.83 2.16
N PRO A 342 -9.88 9.52 1.97
CA PRO A 342 -9.87 8.93 0.63
C PRO A 342 -11.21 9.12 -0.07
N GLU A 343 -11.14 9.30 -1.39
CA GLU A 343 -12.31 9.35 -2.26
C GLU A 343 -13.01 7.97 -2.28
N PRO A 344 -14.34 7.91 -2.08
CA PRO A 344 -15.07 6.66 -2.24
C PRO A 344 -15.10 6.23 -3.71
N LEU A 345 -15.02 4.91 -3.96
CA LEU A 345 -15.14 4.35 -5.30
C LEU A 345 -16.53 4.61 -5.89
N TYR A 346 -17.56 4.60 -5.04
CA TYR A 346 -18.92 5.02 -5.33
C TYR A 346 -19.69 5.30 -4.03
N VAL A 347 -20.91 5.83 -4.17
CA VAL A 347 -21.88 6.02 -3.09
C VAL A 347 -23.21 5.46 -3.58
N TYR A 348 -23.81 4.53 -2.84
CA TYR A 348 -25.08 3.88 -3.19
C TYR A 348 -26.21 4.20 -2.21
#